data_AF-A0A946XX94-F1
#
_entry.id   AF-A0A946XX94-F1
#
_cell.length_a   1.000
_cell.length_b   1.000
_cell.length_c   1.000
_cell.angle_alpha   90.00
_cell.angle_beta   90.00
_cell.angle_gamma   90.00
#
_symmetry.space_group_name_H-M   'P 1'
#
loop_
_entity.id
_entity.type
_entity.pdbx_description
1 polymer ?
#
loop_
_entity_poly.entity_id
_entity_poly.type
_entity_poly.pdbx_seq_one_letter_code
_entity_poly.pdbx_strand_id
1 'polypeptide(L)' 'MSEDLDKLHAYYRDGDRQFQIAGGEAGCRKLANDFYDMMQSLSEADHILKLHPRDLTESREKLALFLCGYMNGPERYE' A
#
# COMPACT_ATOMS: atom_id res chain seq x y z
N MET A 1 6.01 -22.04 -14.94
CA MET A 1 5.60 -20.72 -14.42
C MET A 1 4.77 -20.82 -13.13
N SER A 2 4.92 -21.89 -12.33
CA SER A 2 4.00 -22.18 -11.21
C SER A 2 4.74 -22.33 -9.88
N GLU A 3 5.76 -23.18 -9.78
CA GLU A 3 6.38 -23.50 -8.48
C GLU A 3 7.19 -22.35 -7.85
N ASP A 4 7.90 -21.55 -8.66
CA ASP A 4 8.71 -20.44 -8.15
C ASP A 4 7.85 -19.27 -7.64
N LEU A 5 6.70 -19.03 -8.27
CA LEU A 5 5.77 -17.98 -7.82
C LEU A 5 5.11 -18.39 -6.50
N ASP A 6 4.77 -19.67 -6.36
CA ASP A 6 4.22 -20.23 -5.12
C ASP A 6 5.23 -20.11 -3.96
N LYS A 7 6.51 -20.41 -4.22
CA LYS A 7 7.59 -20.22 -3.24
C LYS A 7 7.76 -18.76 -2.84
N LEU A 8 7.71 -17.84 -3.82
CA LEU A 8 7.82 -16.41 -3.55
C LEU A 8 6.64 -15.89 -2.73
N HIS A 9 5.42 -16.32 -3.06
CA HIS A 9 4.23 -16.00 -2.29
C HIS A 9 4.34 -16.53 -0.86
N ALA A 10 4.71 -17.79 -0.67
CA ALA A 10 4.89 -18.38 0.66
C ALA A 10 5.95 -17.62 1.47
N TYR A 11 7.06 -17.21 0.83
CA TYR A 11 8.09 -16.43 1.48
C TYR A 11 7.56 -15.09 2.03
N TYR A 12 6.89 -14.28 1.21
CA TYR A 12 6.38 -12.99 1.67
C TYR A 12 5.25 -13.11 2.70
N ARG A 13 4.44 -14.16 2.61
CA ARG A 13 3.30 -14.38 3.52
C ARG A 13 3.67 -15.09 4.82
N ASP A 14 4.94 -15.42 5.02
CA ASP A 14 5.46 -16.01 6.26
C ASP A 14 5.47 -14.96 7.39
N GLY A 15 4.56 -15.11 8.36
CA GLY A 15 4.43 -14.16 9.47
C GLY A 15 4.16 -12.73 8.99
N ASP A 16 4.79 -11.74 9.62
CA ASP A 16 4.71 -10.32 9.25
C ASP A 16 5.82 -9.92 8.25
N ARG A 17 6.47 -10.87 7.59
CA ARG A 17 7.66 -10.61 6.76
C ARG A 17 7.42 -9.57 5.68
N GLN A 18 6.31 -9.65 4.94
CA GLN A 18 5.99 -8.66 3.91
C GLN A 18 5.90 -7.25 4.50
N PHE A 19 5.26 -7.11 5.66
CA PHE A 19 5.16 -5.84 6.38
C PHE A 19 6.54 -5.33 6.84
N GLN A 20 7.40 -6.20 7.37
CA GLN A 20 8.76 -5.81 7.76
C GLN A 20 9.62 -5.38 6.57
N ILE A 21 9.55 -6.12 5.45
CA ILE A 21 10.25 -5.77 4.20
C ILE A 21 9.75 -4.44 3.65
N ALA A 22 8.45 -4.17 3.75
CA ALA A 22 7.87 -2.90 3.34
C ALA A 22 8.32 -1.72 4.22
N GLY A 23 8.99 -1.95 5.36
CA GLY A 23 9.45 -0.92 6.30
C GLY A 23 8.47 -0.64 7.45
N GLY A 24 7.61 -1.61 7.77
CA GLY A 24 6.60 -1.49 8.82
C GLY A 24 5.56 -0.40 8.53
N GLU A 25 4.96 0.18 9.58
CA GLU A 25 3.93 1.21 9.43
C GLU A 25 4.45 2.46 8.70
N ALA A 26 5.70 2.86 8.96
CA ALA A 26 6.34 4.00 8.32
C ALA A 26 6.50 3.78 6.81
N GLY A 27 6.90 2.57 6.42
CA GLY A 27 6.99 2.16 5.03
C GLY A 27 5.65 2.12 4.31
N CYS A 28 4.60 1.60 4.96
CA CYS A 28 3.23 1.60 4.42
C CYS A 28 2.71 3.02 4.20
N ARG A 29 2.93 3.93 5.17
CA ARG A 29 2.59 5.35 5.03
C ARG A 29 3.36 6.02 3.90
N LYS A 30 4.66 5.73 3.78
CA LYS A 30 5.47 6.25 2.68
C LYS A 30 4.94 5.78 1.33
N LEU A 31 4.63 4.49 1.18
CA LEU A 31 4.11 3.92 -0.06
C LEU A 31 2.75 4.53 -0.44
N ALA A 32 1.83 4.67 0.53
CA ALA A 32 0.56 5.33 0.30
C ALA A 32 0.75 6.80 -0.12
N ASN A 33 1.70 7.49 0.51
CA ASN A 33 2.01 8.87 0.15
C ASN A 33 2.59 8.98 -1.26
N ASP A 34 3.62 8.19 -1.57
CA ASP A 34 4.24 8.16 -2.90
C ASP A 34 3.20 7.84 -3.99
N PHE A 35 2.25 6.93 -3.72
CA PHE A 35 1.17 6.60 -4.65
C PHE A 35 0.29 7.81 -4.99
N TYR A 36 -0.17 8.54 -3.98
CA TYR A 36 -1.00 9.73 -4.20
C TYR A 36 -0.19 10.92 -4.73
N ASP A 37 1.09 11.04 -4.38
CA ASP A 37 2.00 12.04 -4.95
C ASP A 37 2.15 11.82 -6.47
N MET A 38 2.36 10.56 -6.87
CA MET A 38 2.41 10.19 -8.29
C MET A 38 1.07 10.47 -8.97
N MET A 39 -0.06 10.09 -8.37
CA MET A 39 -1.39 10.38 -8.91
C MET A 39 -1.66 11.88 -9.11
N GLN A 40 -1.10 12.75 -8.26
CA GLN A 40 -1.22 14.20 -8.39
C GLN A 40 -0.26 14.80 -9.45
N SER A 41 0.85 14.11 -9.72
CA SER A 41 1.90 14.61 -10.64
C SER A 41 1.76 14.13 -12.08
N LEU A 42 1.17 12.94 -12.29
CA LEU A 42 1.11 12.26 -13.57
C LEU A 42 -0.18 12.64 -14.31
N SER A 43 -0.05 13.22 -15.51
CA SER A 43 -1.20 13.67 -16.29
C SER A 43 -2.09 12.51 -16.74
N GLU A 44 -1.53 11.32 -16.94
CA GLU A 44 -2.27 10.09 -17.22
C GLU A 44 -3.18 9.65 -16.07
N ALA A 45 -2.90 10.09 -14.83
CA ALA A 45 -3.68 9.76 -13.65
C ALA A 45 -4.85 10.74 -13.38
N ASP A 46 -4.94 11.85 -14.14
CA ASP A 46 -5.94 12.92 -13.95
C ASP A 46 -7.38 12.41 -13.88
N HIS A 47 -7.72 11.41 -14.69
CA HIS A 47 -9.07 10.85 -14.72
C HIS A 47 -9.42 10.18 -13.38
N ILE A 48 -8.49 9.40 -12.82
CA ILE A 48 -8.68 8.72 -11.55
C ILE A 48 -8.58 9.70 -10.37
N LEU A 49 -7.69 10.69 -10.44
CA LEU A 49 -7.58 11.74 -9.43
C LEU A 49 -8.91 12.49 -9.25
N LYS A 50 -9.65 12.74 -10.34
CA LYS A 50 -10.97 13.39 -10.31
C LYS A 50 -12.06 12.58 -9.61
N LEU A 51 -11.86 11.27 -9.41
CA LEU A 51 -12.78 10.42 -8.65
C LEU A 51 -12.54 10.48 -7.14
N HIS A 52 -11.44 11.09 -6.71
CA HIS A 52 -11.09 11.25 -5.30
C HIS A 52 -11.56 12.60 -4.73
N PRO A 53 -11.66 12.73 -3.40
CA PRO A 53 -11.84 14.02 -2.76
C PRO A 53 -10.69 14.99 -3.10
N ARG A 54 -10.97 16.30 -3.02
CA ARG A 54 -9.93 17.33 -3.24
C ARG A 54 -8.81 17.25 -2.20
N ASP A 55 -9.16 16.92 -0.96
CA ASP A 55 -8.21 16.64 0.12
C ASP A 55 -7.97 15.14 0.21
N LEU A 56 -6.74 14.72 -0.07
CA LEU A 56 -6.33 13.32 -0.10
C LEU A 56 -5.81 12.83 1.26
N THR A 57 -5.81 13.65 2.31
CA THR A 57 -5.27 13.30 3.62
C THR A 57 -5.89 12.00 4.16
N GLU A 58 -7.23 11.91 4.14
CA GLU A 58 -7.94 10.72 4.61
C GLU A 58 -7.72 9.51 3.68
N SER A 59 -7.67 9.73 2.37
CA SER A 59 -7.41 8.67 1.38
C SER A 59 -6.02 8.04 1.56
N ARG A 60 -5.00 8.87 1.82
CA ARG A 60 -3.63 8.42 2.13
C ARG A 60 -3.58 7.61 3.42
N GLU A 61 -4.23 8.09 4.47
CA GLU A 61 -4.30 7.39 5.75
C GLU A 61 -5.00 6.02 5.61
N LYS A 62 -6.17 5.98 4.98
CA LYS A 62 -6.91 4.74 4.72
C LYS A 62 -6.08 3.74 3.92
N LEU A 63 -5.41 4.17 2.85
CA LEU A 63 -4.55 3.30 2.07
C LEU A 63 -3.37 2.78 2.90
N ALA A 64 -2.73 3.61 3.71
CA ALA A 64 -1.63 3.19 4.58
C ALA A 64 -2.08 2.13 5.60
N LEU A 65 -3.23 2.34 6.25
CA LEU A 65 -3.80 1.40 7.21
C LEU A 65 -4.21 0.07 6.55
N PHE A 66 -4.83 0.14 5.35
CA PHE A 66 -5.15 -1.03 4.55
C PHE A 66 -3.88 -1.83 4.22
N LEU A 67 -2.82 -1.16 3.78
CA LEU A 67 -1.54 -1.79 3.44
C LEU A 67 -0.88 -2.46 4.65
N CYS A 68 -0.93 -1.83 5.84
CA CYS A 68 -0.46 -2.44 7.08
C CYS A 68 -1.13 -3.79 7.34
N GLY A 69 -2.47 -3.84 7.31
CA GLY A 69 -3.22 -5.08 7.53
C GLY A 69 -3.02 -6.10 6.40
N TYR A 70 -3.03 -5.64 5.14
CA TYR A 70 -2.84 -6.51 3.97
C TYR A 70 -1.51 -7.27 3.98
N MET A 71 -0.45 -6.61 4.47
CA MET A 71 0.90 -7.17 4.58
C MET A 71 1.14 -7.93 5.90
N ASN A 72 0.07 -8.24 6.64
CA ASN A 72 0.08 -8.99 7.90
C ASN A 72 0.76 -8.24 9.07
N GLY A 73 0.77 -6.91 9.01
CA GLY A 73 1.09 -6.04 10.15
C GLY A 73 -0.11 -5.86 11.09
N PRO A 74 -0.03 -4.93 12.06
CA PRO A 74 -1.13 -4.66 12.99
C PRO A 74 -2.42 -4.29 12.25
N GLU A 75 -3.52 -4.98 12.56
CA GLU A 75 -4.84 -4.65 12.03
C GLU A 75 -5.34 -3.38 12.72
N ARG A 76 -5.32 -2.27 11.97
CA ARG A 76 -5.75 -0.93 12.42
C ARG A 76 -6.73 -0.28 11.45
N TYR A 77 -7.14 -1.00 10.42
CA TYR A 77 -8.12 -0.54 9.44
C TYR A 77 -9.52 -0.86 9.99
N GLU A 78 -10.34 0.17 10.18
CA GLU A 78 -11.75 0.09 10.59
C GLU A 78 -12.68 0.45 9.44
#